data_AF-A0A1H9V7S1-F1
#
_entry.id   AF-A0A1H9V7S1-F1
#
_cell.length_a   1.000
_cell.length_b   1.000
_cell.length_c   1.000
_cell.angle_alpha   90.00
_cell.angle_beta   90.00
_cell.angle_gamma   90.00
#
_symmetry.space_group_name_H-M   'P 1'
#
loop_
_entity.id
_entity.type
_entity.pdbx_description
1 polymer ?
#
loop_
_entity_poly.entity_id
_entity_poly.type
_entity_poly.pdbx_seq_one_letter_code
_entity_poly.pdbx_strand_id
1 'polypeptide(L)'
;MSKEPNYHDNIWLDWLAEVLSHKPKNTLLDSPRGEEVIRLCFDHERHDFNWHRSDPECFWIDVQLFIYYGFSDEQILFMLKQQPGIDNYSKHADERKAYAEMMRGWHKLCAIAEGLSLGEYKAKHQIK
;
A
#
# COMPACT_ATOMS: atom_id res chain seq x y z
N MET A 1 -19.63 18.48 -23.94
CA MET A 1 -18.27 18.47 -24.52
C MET A 1 -17.39 17.64 -23.61
N SER A 2 -17.05 16.41 -23.98
CA SER A 2 -16.05 15.63 -23.27
C SER A 2 -14.70 16.30 -23.48
N LYS A 3 -14.08 16.83 -22.42
CA LYS A 3 -12.68 17.24 -22.49
C LYS A 3 -11.88 15.98 -22.80
N GLU A 4 -11.11 15.98 -23.88
CA GLU A 4 -10.15 14.92 -24.14
C GLU A 4 -9.21 14.80 -22.91
N PRO A 5 -8.98 13.58 -22.39
CA PRO A 5 -8.06 13.38 -21.28
C PRO A 5 -6.68 13.93 -21.67
N ASN A 6 -6.04 14.67 -20.76
CA ASN A 6 -4.69 15.14 -21.04
C ASN A 6 -3.71 13.95 -21.04
N TYR A 7 -2.48 14.14 -21.52
CA TYR A 7 -1.47 13.07 -21.57
C TYR A 7 -1.30 12.31 -20.24
N HIS A 8 -1.36 12.99 -19.10
CA HIS A 8 -1.28 12.36 -17.78
C HIS A 8 -2.50 11.51 -17.45
N ASP A 9 -3.70 11.93 -17.87
CA ASP A 9 -4.92 11.12 -17.70
C ASP A 9 -4.83 9.80 -18.48
N ASN A 10 -4.26 9.80 -19.69
CA ASN A 10 -4.09 8.59 -20.48
C ASN A 10 -3.09 7.62 -19.84
N ILE A 11 -1.93 8.12 -19.37
CA ILE A 11 -0.95 7.26 -18.67
C ILE A 11 -1.54 6.70 -17.38
N TRP A 12 -2.29 7.51 -16.63
CA TRP A 12 -3.01 7.04 -15.43
C TRP A 12 -3.98 5.90 -15.78
N LEU A 13 -4.78 6.05 -16.84
CA LEU A 13 -5.75 5.03 -17.25
C LEU A 13 -5.07 3.74 -17.72
N ASP A 14 -3.96 3.85 -18.46
CA ASP A 14 -3.17 2.69 -18.90
C ASP A 14 -2.59 1.93 -17.70
N TRP A 15 -1.98 2.66 -16.75
CA TRP A 15 -1.45 2.07 -15.52
C TRP A 15 -2.57 1.46 -14.66
N LEU A 16 -3.70 2.15 -14.50
CA LEU A 16 -4.84 1.65 -13.73
C LEU A 16 -5.39 0.36 -14.35
N ALA A 17 -5.49 0.29 -15.68
CA ALA A 17 -5.92 -0.92 -16.38
C ALA A 17 -4.95 -2.08 -16.14
N GLU A 18 -3.64 -1.81 -16.21
CA GLU A 18 -2.59 -2.79 -15.92
C GLU A 18 -2.70 -3.30 -14.48
N VAL A 19 -2.78 -2.39 -13.49
CA VAL A 19 -2.90 -2.76 -12.07
C VAL A 19 -4.15 -3.59 -11.81
N LEU A 20 -5.30 -3.17 -12.33
CA LEU A 20 -6.56 -3.90 -12.16
C LEU A 20 -6.51 -5.31 -12.78
N SER A 21 -5.78 -5.49 -13.88
CA SER A 21 -5.61 -6.82 -14.49
C SER A 21 -4.82 -7.81 -13.62
N HIS A 22 -4.00 -7.30 -12.69
CA HIS A 22 -3.20 -8.08 -11.73
C HIS A 22 -3.87 -8.25 -10.36
N LYS A 23 -5.11 -7.77 -10.15
CA LYS A 23 -5.78 -7.87 -8.85
C LYS A 23 -5.82 -9.34 -8.38
N PRO A 24 -5.18 -9.70 -7.25
CA PRO A 24 -5.18 -11.06 -6.78
C PRO A 24 -6.55 -11.42 -6.21
N LYS A 25 -6.93 -12.69 -6.33
CA LYS A 25 -8.13 -13.23 -5.66
C LYS A 25 -7.84 -13.35 -4.17
N ASN A 26 -8.33 -12.40 -3.37
CA ASN A 26 -8.06 -12.35 -1.93
C ASN A 26 -9.27 -11.79 -1.17
N THR A 27 -9.74 -12.51 -0.15
CA THR A 27 -10.89 -12.13 0.68
C THR A 27 -10.67 -10.85 1.49
N LEU A 28 -9.43 -10.46 1.77
CA LEU A 28 -9.08 -9.19 2.40
C LEU A 28 -9.40 -8.02 1.46
N LEU A 29 -9.06 -8.15 0.17
CA LEU A 29 -9.29 -7.11 -0.83
C LEU A 29 -10.77 -6.92 -1.15
N ASP A 30 -11.54 -8.00 -1.07
CA ASP A 30 -12.99 -7.99 -1.33
C ASP A 30 -13.81 -7.68 -0.07
N SER A 31 -13.17 -7.31 1.05
CA SER A 31 -13.84 -6.85 2.26
C SER A 31 -14.23 -5.37 2.15
N PRO A 32 -15.21 -4.87 2.94
CA PRO A 32 -15.55 -3.44 2.95
C PRO A 32 -14.33 -2.55 3.21
N ARG A 33 -13.47 -2.94 4.16
CA ARG A 33 -12.22 -2.23 4.43
C ARG A 33 -11.24 -2.34 3.27
N GLY A 34 -11.20 -3.48 2.59
CA GLY A 34 -10.39 -3.68 1.40
C GLY A 34 -10.74 -2.70 0.29
N GLU A 35 -12.02 -2.53 -0.01
CA GLU A 35 -12.50 -1.56 -1.01
C GLU A 35 -12.13 -0.11 -0.65
N GLU A 36 -12.26 0.26 0.63
CA GLU A 36 -11.85 1.58 1.13
C GLU A 36 -10.36 1.85 0.95
N VAL A 37 -9.51 0.89 1.35
CA VAL A 37 -8.05 1.02 1.24
C VAL A 37 -7.61 1.07 -0.22
N ILE A 38 -8.21 0.24 -1.08
CA ILE A 38 -7.94 0.27 -2.53
C ILE A 38 -8.24 1.65 -3.11
N ARG A 39 -9.41 2.22 -2.77
CA ARG A 39 -9.79 3.56 -3.23
C ARG A 39 -8.81 4.62 -2.72
N LEU A 40 -8.45 4.57 -1.44
CA LEU A 40 -7.48 5.50 -0.83
C LEU A 40 -6.12 5.45 -1.55
N CYS A 41 -5.61 4.25 -1.83
CA CYS A 41 -4.36 4.07 -2.57
C CYS A 41 -4.45 4.59 -4.00
N PHE A 42 -5.54 4.30 -4.74
CA PHE A 42 -5.71 4.83 -6.09
C PHE A 42 -5.86 6.36 -6.12
N ASP A 43 -6.60 6.94 -5.19
CA ASP A 43 -6.76 8.40 -5.11
C ASP A 43 -5.42 9.09 -4.85
N HIS A 44 -4.58 8.50 -3.99
CA HIS A 44 -3.24 9.01 -3.72
C HIS A 44 -2.31 8.87 -4.93
N GLU A 45 -2.25 7.69 -5.55
CA GLU A 45 -1.44 7.45 -6.75
C GLU A 45 -1.85 8.36 -7.91
N ARG A 46 -3.15 8.66 -8.06
CA ARG A 46 -3.64 9.60 -9.08
C ARG A 46 -3.21 11.04 -8.81
N HIS A 47 -3.19 11.46 -7.54
CA HIS A 47 -2.84 12.83 -7.16
C HIS A 47 -1.35 13.10 -7.30
N ASP A 48 -0.53 12.21 -6.76
CA ASP A 48 0.92 12.31 -6.75
C ASP A 48 1.54 11.49 -7.89
N PHE A 49 0.84 11.38 -9.04
CA PHE A 49 1.18 10.49 -10.16
C PHE A 49 2.59 10.73 -10.71
N ASN A 50 3.54 10.15 -10.00
CA ASN A 50 4.97 10.35 -10.09
C ASN A 50 5.60 8.96 -9.97
N TRP A 51 5.12 8.04 -10.82
CA TRP A 51 5.74 6.74 -11.06
C TRP A 51 5.95 5.85 -9.82
N HIS A 52 5.17 6.06 -8.75
CA HIS A 52 5.46 5.56 -7.40
C HIS A 52 5.38 4.05 -7.24
N ARG A 53 4.64 3.35 -8.11
CA ARG A 53 4.64 1.89 -8.18
C ARG A 53 4.59 1.44 -9.63
N SER A 54 5.76 1.35 -10.25
CA SER A 54 5.90 0.78 -11.60
C SER A 54 5.50 -0.70 -11.69
N ASP A 55 5.33 -1.36 -10.55
CA ASP A 55 5.00 -2.78 -10.46
C ASP A 55 3.58 -2.96 -9.86
N PRO A 56 2.61 -3.40 -10.67
CA PRO A 56 1.28 -3.81 -10.23
C PRO A 56 1.27 -4.77 -9.04
N GLU A 57 2.21 -5.71 -8.98
CA GLU A 57 2.25 -6.71 -7.90
C GLU A 57 2.64 -6.06 -6.58
N CYS A 58 3.61 -5.15 -6.59
CA CYS A 58 3.98 -4.36 -5.42
C CYS A 58 2.81 -3.54 -4.88
N PHE A 59 1.99 -2.96 -5.77
CA PHE A 59 0.78 -2.24 -5.36
C PHE A 59 -0.16 -3.15 -4.57
N TRP A 60 -0.48 -4.32 -5.10
CA TRP A 60 -1.41 -5.25 -4.44
C TRP A 60 -0.85 -5.85 -3.16
N ILE A 61 0.46 -6.11 -3.08
CA ILE A 61 1.10 -6.60 -1.84
C ILE A 61 0.91 -5.56 -0.74
N ASP A 62 1.19 -4.30 -1.00
CA ASP A 62 1.08 -3.25 0.02
C ASP A 62 -0.36 -3.03 0.48
N VAL A 63 -1.33 -3.00 -0.44
CA VAL A 63 -2.76 -2.93 -0.08
C VAL A 63 -3.14 -4.09 0.84
N GLN A 64 -2.73 -5.33 0.50
CA GLN A 64 -3.00 -6.50 1.34
C GLN A 64 -2.36 -6.36 2.72
N LEU A 65 -1.14 -5.84 2.82
CA LEU A 65 -0.46 -5.66 4.10
C LEU A 65 -1.11 -4.55 4.94
N PHE A 66 -1.55 -3.44 4.34
CA PHE A 66 -2.27 -2.38 5.04
C PHE A 66 -3.56 -2.90 5.68
N ILE A 67 -4.30 -3.74 4.96
CA ILE A 67 -5.51 -4.39 5.47
C ILE A 67 -5.14 -5.43 6.54
N TYR A 68 -4.14 -6.27 6.29
CA TYR A 68 -3.72 -7.34 7.19
C TYR A 68 -3.22 -6.79 8.54
N TYR A 69 -2.46 -5.70 8.52
CA TYR A 69 -1.95 -5.04 9.73
C TYR A 69 -2.94 -4.05 10.35
N GLY A 70 -4.11 -3.84 9.75
CA GLY A 70 -5.16 -2.98 10.28
C GLY A 70 -4.77 -1.50 10.35
N PHE A 71 -4.01 -1.01 9.36
CA PHE A 71 -3.57 0.39 9.35
C PHE A 71 -4.73 1.37 9.18
N SER A 72 -4.63 2.50 9.89
CA SER A 72 -5.50 3.64 9.70
C SER A 72 -5.20 4.34 8.37
N ASP A 73 -6.15 5.16 7.89
CA ASP A 73 -5.96 5.92 6.65
C ASP A 73 -4.76 6.86 6.75
N GLU A 74 -4.51 7.49 7.91
CA GLU A 74 -3.35 8.36 8.14
C GLU A 74 -2.03 7.59 8.06
N GLN A 75 -1.99 6.38 8.61
CA GLN A 75 -0.81 5.52 8.51
C GLN A 75 -0.55 5.12 7.07
N ILE A 76 -1.58 4.70 6.34
CA ILE A 76 -1.48 4.33 4.92
C ILE A 76 -0.94 5.51 4.11
N LEU A 77 -1.52 6.70 4.25
CA LEU A 77 -1.07 7.89 3.54
C LEU A 77 0.36 8.30 3.91
N PHE A 78 0.75 8.15 5.18
CA PHE A 78 2.13 8.37 5.59
C PHE A 78 3.09 7.41 4.89
N MET A 79 2.76 6.11 4.86
CA MET A 79 3.59 5.08 4.24
C MET A 79 3.72 5.28 2.73
N LEU A 80 2.62 5.60 2.04
CA LEU A 80 2.61 5.85 0.60
C LEU A 80 3.54 7.02 0.23
N LYS A 81 3.56 8.10 1.02
CA LYS A 81 4.47 9.25 0.82
C LYS A 81 5.95 8.92 0.96
N GLN A 82 6.31 7.84 1.65
CA GLN A 82 7.72 7.43 1.81
C GLN A 82 8.21 6.55 0.67
N GLN A 83 7.32 6.05 -0.19
CA GLN A 83 7.74 5.20 -1.28
C GLN A 83 8.25 6.08 -2.43
N PRO A 84 9.50 5.89 -2.89
CA PRO A 84 10.12 6.71 -3.91
C PRO A 84 9.71 6.28 -5.32
N GLY A 85 9.54 7.24 -6.24
CA GLY A 85 9.16 6.98 -7.63
C GLY A 85 10.22 6.19 -8.37
N ILE A 86 9.88 5.61 -9.54
CA ILE A 86 10.84 4.83 -10.35
C ILE A 86 12.14 5.62 -10.58
N ASP A 87 12.03 6.93 -10.80
CA ASP A 87 13.15 7.83 -11.09
C ASP A 87 14.08 8.00 -9.88
N ASN A 88 13.57 7.81 -8.67
CA ASN A 88 14.32 7.90 -7.43
C ASN A 88 14.51 6.52 -6.76
N TYR A 89 14.16 5.43 -7.45
CA TYR A 89 14.21 4.07 -6.90
C TYR A 89 15.65 3.65 -6.56
N SER A 90 16.66 3.95 -7.37
CA SER A 90 18.04 3.62 -6.99
C SER A 90 18.53 4.43 -5.78
N LYS A 91 18.08 5.68 -5.65
CA LYS A 91 18.53 6.64 -4.65
C LYS A 91 18.03 6.35 -3.24
N HIS A 92 16.84 5.76 -3.11
CA HIS A 92 16.18 5.50 -1.82
C HIS A 92 16.12 4.00 -1.46
N ALA A 93 17.17 3.25 -1.81
CA ALA A 93 17.23 1.81 -1.60
C ALA A 93 17.16 1.41 -0.13
N ASP A 94 17.78 2.19 0.75
CA ASP A 94 17.81 1.92 2.20
C ASP A 94 16.43 2.14 2.84
N GLU A 95 15.71 3.19 2.43
CA GLU A 95 14.35 3.50 2.91
C GLU A 95 13.36 2.43 2.47
N ARG A 96 13.46 1.91 1.24
CA ARG A 96 12.64 0.77 0.80
C ARG A 96 12.96 -0.51 1.54
N LYS A 97 14.23 -0.75 1.84
CA LYS A 97 14.62 -1.92 2.64
C LYS A 97 14.07 -1.79 4.08
N ALA A 98 14.17 -0.61 4.67
CA ALA A 98 13.60 -0.33 5.99
C ALA A 98 12.07 -0.51 5.99
N TYR A 99 11.38 -0.01 4.95
CA TYR A 99 9.95 -0.24 4.73
C TYR A 99 9.62 -1.74 4.69
N ALA A 100 10.30 -2.51 3.84
CA ALA A 100 10.03 -3.92 3.67
C ALA A 100 10.25 -4.71 4.98
N GLU A 101 11.31 -4.41 5.72
CA GLU A 101 11.58 -5.03 7.02
C GLU A 101 10.57 -4.61 8.10
N MET A 102 10.16 -3.33 8.12
CA MET A 102 9.09 -2.85 9.00
C MET A 102 7.79 -3.58 8.73
N MET A 103 7.39 -3.71 7.45
CA MET A 103 6.16 -4.41 7.07
C MET A 103 6.21 -5.87 7.49
N ARG A 104 7.31 -6.60 7.24
CA ARG A 104 7.48 -7.99 7.70
C ARG A 104 7.40 -8.14 9.22
N GLY A 105 7.91 -7.15 9.95
CA GLY A 105 8.05 -7.17 11.40
C GLY A 105 6.94 -6.46 12.18
N TRP A 106 5.94 -5.86 11.53
CA TRP A 106 5.08 -4.85 12.16
C TRP A 106 4.47 -5.30 13.48
N HIS A 107 3.74 -6.42 13.50
CA HIS A 107 3.13 -6.94 14.72
C HIS A 107 4.15 -7.29 15.82
N LYS A 108 5.37 -7.68 15.46
CA LYS A 108 6.45 -7.92 16.43
C LYS A 108 6.93 -6.61 17.05
N LEU A 109 7.05 -5.54 16.26
CA LEU A 109 7.40 -4.21 16.76
C LEU A 109 6.33 -3.67 17.70
N CYS A 110 5.04 -3.82 17.34
CA CYS A 110 3.94 -3.44 18.21
C CYS A 110 3.92 -4.23 19.53
N ALA A 111 4.17 -5.55 19.47
CA ALA A 111 4.28 -6.38 20.67
C ALA A 111 5.39 -5.88 21.61
N ILE A 112 6.57 -5.60 21.07
CA ILE A 112 7.70 -5.04 21.84
C ILE A 112 7.32 -3.69 22.46
N ALA A 113 6.66 -2.80 21.71
CA ALA A 113 6.25 -1.48 22.20
C ALA A 113 5.25 -1.57 23.36
N GLU A 114 4.40 -2.60 23.38
CA GLU A 114 3.46 -2.88 24.47
C GLU A 114 4.05 -3.72 25.62
N GLY A 115 5.31 -4.15 25.52
CA GLY A 115 5.92 -5.05 26.50
C GLY A 115 5.33 -6.46 26.49
N LEU A 116 4.77 -6.89 25.36
CA LEU A 116 4.12 -8.19 25.17
C LEU A 116 4.98 -9.12 24.29
N SER A 117 4.79 -10.42 24.45
CA SER A 117 5.19 -11.38 23.41
C SER A 117 4.30 -11.22 22.17
N LEU A 118 4.79 -11.67 21.01
CA LEU A 118 3.99 -11.65 19.77
C LEU A 118 2.68 -12.44 19.91
N GLY A 119 2.69 -13.54 20.67
CA GLY A 119 1.48 -14.34 20.92
C GLY A 119 0.45 -13.58 21.76
N GLU A 120 0.88 -12.91 22.82
CA GLU A 120 0.00 -12.11 23.68
C GLU A 120 -0.58 -10.91 22.93
N TYR A 121 0.23 -10.22 22.13
CA TYR A 121 -0.23 -9.12 21.29
C TYR A 121 -1.31 -9.58 20.30
N LYS A 122 -1.07 -10.69 19.58
CA LYS A 122 -2.04 -11.24 18.65
C LYS A 122 -3.34 -11.66 19.33
N ALA A 123 -3.27 -12.27 20.50
CA ALA A 123 -4.46 -12.67 21.27
C ALA A 123 -5.26 -11.45 21.75
N LYS A 124 -4.58 -10.43 22.29
CA LYS A 124 -5.18 -9.18 22.78
C LYS A 124 -5.93 -8.42 21.68
N HIS A 125 -5.32 -8.33 20.49
CA HIS A 125 -5.84 -7.56 19.35
C HIS A 125 -6.61 -8.40 18.34
N GLN A 126 -6.87 -9.68 18.65
CA GLN A 126 -7.63 -10.61 17.80
C GLN A 126 -7.06 -10.75 16.37
N ILE A 127 -5.74 -10.73 16.27
CA ILE A 127 -5.00 -10.85 15.01
C ILE A 127 -4.84 -12.33 14.68
N LYS A 128 -5.29 -12.73 13.48
CA LYS A 128 -5.14 -14.09 12.95
C LYS A 128 -3.68 -14.47 12.66
#